data_AF-A0AA88EC80-F1
#
_entry.id   AF-A0AA88EC80-F1
#
_cell.length_a   1.000
_cell.length_b   1.000
_cell.length_c   1.000
_cell.angle_alpha   90.00
_cell.angle_beta   90.00
_cell.angle_gamma   90.00
#
_symmetry.space_group_name_H-M   'P 1'
#
loop_
_entity.id
_entity.type
_entity.pdbx_description
1 polymer ?
#
loop_
_entity_poly.entity_id
_entity_poly.type
_entity_poly.pdbx_seq_one_letter_code
_entity_poly.pdbx_strand_id
1 'polypeptide(L)'
;MDLIEYDGDVWFTNGWSEFAQHHSLKNGQLLFFKYAGLSQFDAVILGKNGLEIDYPVLNSALFYESDIDDGSDDDDDFSLPDKRRETDAANSILLEKNEKKLWR
;
A
#
# COMPACT_ATOMS: atom_id res chain seq x y z
N MET A 1 8.60 -11.90 -3.47
CA MET A 1 9.82 -11.47 -4.16
C MET A 1 10.96 -12.20 -3.49
N ASP A 2 11.81 -12.89 -4.25
CA ASP A 2 12.86 -13.74 -3.68
C ASP A 2 14.22 -13.05 -3.73
N LEU A 3 15.07 -13.38 -2.76
CA LEU A 3 16.43 -12.87 -2.63
C LEU A 3 17.43 -14.01 -2.74
N ILE A 4 18.47 -13.81 -3.53
CA ILE A 4 19.62 -14.71 -3.56
C ILE A 4 20.88 -13.92 -3.21
N GLU A 5 21.81 -14.57 -2.52
CA GLU A 5 23.17 -14.08 -2.40
C GLU A 5 24.00 -14.69 -3.52
N TYR A 6 24.69 -13.86 -4.29
CA TYR A 6 25.58 -14.30 -5.35
C TYR A 6 26.79 -13.36 -5.40
N ASP A 7 27.98 -13.96 -5.26
CA ASP A 7 29.27 -13.25 -5.26
C ASP A 7 29.39 -12.15 -4.17
N GLY A 8 28.77 -12.36 -3.01
CA GLY A 8 28.76 -11.40 -1.90
C GLY A 8 27.74 -10.27 -2.06
N ASP A 9 27.01 -10.24 -3.16
CA ASP A 9 25.92 -9.30 -3.43
C ASP A 9 24.54 -9.95 -3.26
N VAL A 10 23.54 -9.14 -2.96
CA VAL A 10 22.14 -9.58 -2.81
C VAL A 10 21.32 -9.16 -4.02
N TRP A 11 20.64 -10.12 -4.63
CA TRP A 11 19.88 -9.94 -5.86
C TRP A 11 18.39 -10.25 -5.64
N PHE A 12 17.52 -9.35 -6.10
CA PHE A 12 16.10 -9.66 -6.28
C PHE A 12 15.92 -10.50 -7.54
N THR A 13 15.22 -11.63 -7.41
CA THR A 13 15.00 -12.58 -8.51
C THR A 13 13.52 -12.69 -8.84
N ASN A 14 12.87 -13.76 -8.41
CA ASN A 14 11.46 -14.00 -8.68
C ASN A 14 10.60 -12.85 -8.13
N GLY A 15 9.65 -12.36 -8.93
CA GLY A 15 8.79 -11.24 -8.56
C GLY A 15 9.36 -9.86 -8.90
N TRP A 16 10.66 -9.73 -9.23
CA TRP A 16 11.26 -8.44 -9.58
C TRP A 16 10.65 -7.86 -10.86
N SER A 17 10.47 -8.69 -11.90
CA SER A 17 9.92 -8.22 -13.18
C SER A 17 8.47 -7.75 -13.02
N GLU A 18 7.68 -8.45 -12.22
CA GLU A 18 6.29 -8.16 -11.93
C GLU A 18 6.16 -6.83 -11.17
N PHE A 19 7.01 -6.63 -10.16
CA PHE A 19 7.09 -5.37 -9.44
C PHE A 19 7.50 -4.20 -10.34
N ALA A 20 8.53 -4.41 -11.17
CA ALA A 20 8.99 -3.38 -12.10
C ALA A 20 7.91 -2.99 -13.12
N GLN A 21 7.14 -3.98 -13.60
CA GLN A 21 6.01 -3.73 -14.48
C GLN A 21 4.85 -3.04 -13.75
N HIS A 22 4.49 -3.51 -12.55
CA HIS A 22 3.39 -2.96 -11.75
C HIS A 22 3.59 -1.47 -11.44
N HIS A 23 4.81 -1.09 -11.05
CA HIS A 23 5.16 0.30 -10.76
C HIS A 23 5.66 1.08 -11.99
N SER A 24 5.61 0.48 -13.18
CA SER A 24 6.06 1.10 -14.44
C SER A 24 7.46 1.73 -14.33
N LEU A 25 8.39 0.99 -13.71
CA LEU A 25 9.75 1.45 -13.47
C LEU A 25 10.47 1.78 -14.78
N LYS A 26 11.17 2.91 -14.77
CA LYS A 26 11.91 3.47 -15.90
C LYS A 26 13.32 3.82 -15.45
N ASN A 27 14.24 3.79 -16.39
CA ASN A 27 15.62 4.20 -16.15
C ASN A 27 15.69 5.64 -15.60
N GLY A 28 16.50 5.87 -14.56
CA GLY A 28 16.65 7.15 -13.86
C GLY A 28 15.70 7.38 -12.69
N GLN A 29 14.86 6.40 -12.33
CA GLN A 29 14.15 6.40 -11.06
C GLN A 29 15.03 5.85 -9.94
N LEU A 30 14.73 6.26 -8.71
CA LEU A 30 15.44 5.81 -7.52
C LEU A 30 14.52 4.90 -6.70
N LEU A 31 15.09 3.83 -6.16
CA LEU A 31 14.39 2.92 -5.28
C LEU A 31 15.10 2.87 -3.94
N PHE A 32 14.33 3.04 -2.88
CA PHE A 32 14.80 2.89 -1.51
C PHE A 32 14.11 1.69 -0.89
N PHE A 33 14.89 0.80 -0.31
CA PHE A 33 14.40 -0.36 0.41
C PHE A 33 14.69 -0.18 1.89
N LYS A 34 13.64 -0.19 2.72
CA LYS A 34 13.77 -0.25 4.16
C LYS A 34 13.60 -1.70 4.59
N TYR A 35 14.62 -2.26 5.23
CA TYR A 35 14.55 -3.62 5.75
C TYR A 35 13.63 -3.69 6.96
N ALA A 36 12.56 -4.48 6.86
CA ALA A 36 11.56 -4.69 7.92
C ALA A 36 11.81 -5.97 8.73
N GLY A 37 12.85 -6.74 8.41
CA GLY A 37 13.12 -8.06 8.99
C GLY A 37 12.51 -9.20 8.17
N LEU A 38 12.91 -10.45 8.46
CA LEU A 38 12.38 -11.67 7.81
C LEU A 38 12.35 -11.61 6.28
N SER A 39 13.36 -10.99 5.67
CA SER A 39 13.45 -10.77 4.22
C SER A 39 12.30 -9.94 3.62
N GLN A 40 11.62 -9.15 4.44
CA GLN A 40 10.61 -8.17 4.01
C GLN A 40 11.24 -6.79 3.91
N PHE A 41 10.80 -6.04 2.90
CA PHE A 41 11.27 -4.69 2.61
C PHE A 41 10.08 -3.80 2.29
N ASP A 42 10.04 -2.62 2.91
CA ASP A 42 9.22 -1.52 2.40
C ASP A 42 9.99 -0.87 1.25
N ALA A 43 9.30 -0.59 0.15
CA ALA A 43 9.90 0.05 -1.02
C ALA A 43 9.31 1.44 -1.22
N VAL A 44 10.18 2.43 -1.41
CA VAL A 44 9.82 3.80 -1.80
C VAL A 44 10.43 4.07 -3.16
N ILE A 45 9.61 4.51 -4.12
CA ILE A 45 10.04 4.77 -5.49
C ILE A 45 9.98 6.26 -5.76
N LEU A 46 11.13 6.87 -6.04
CA LEU A 46 11.20 8.27 -6.49
C LEU A 46 11.30 8.34 -8.01
N GLY A 47 10.48 9.21 -8.60
CA GLY A 47 10.58 9.62 -9.99
C GLY A 47 11.90 10.32 -10.30
N LYS A 48 12.13 10.59 -11.58
CA LYS A 48 13.32 11.34 -12.06
C LYS A 48 13.46 12.74 -11.46
N ASN A 49 12.34 13.30 -11.01
CA ASN A 49 12.25 14.59 -10.33
C ASN A 49 12.68 14.52 -8.85
N GLY A 50 13.03 13.33 -8.34
CA GLY A 50 13.36 13.11 -6.93
C GLY A 50 12.16 13.12 -5.99
N LEU A 51 10.93 13.12 -6.53
CA LEU A 51 9.69 13.04 -5.76
C LEU A 51 9.14 11.63 -5.80
N GLU A 52 8.44 11.21 -4.74
CA GLU A 52 7.78 9.90 -4.70
C GLU A 52 6.71 9.80 -5.79
N ILE A 53 6.58 8.61 -6.38
CA ILE A 53 5.57 8.36 -7.42
C ILE A 53 4.20 8.13 -6.80
N ASP A 54 3.14 8.46 -7.55
CA ASP A 54 1.79 8.08 -7.15
C ASP A 54 1.57 6.59 -7.35
N TYR A 55 1.20 5.90 -6.28
CA TYR A 55 0.84 4.48 -6.32
C TYR A 55 -0.64 4.34 -6.65
N PRO A 56 -1.01 3.39 -7.54
CA PRO A 56 -2.41 3.06 -7.76
C PRO A 56 -3.01 2.52 -6.46
N VAL A 57 -4.09 3.14 -5.99
CA VAL A 57 -4.82 2.64 -4.82
C VAL A 57 -5.46 1.31 -5.19
N LEU A 58 -4.96 0.22 -4.61
CA LEU A 58 -5.69 -1.04 -4.62
C LEU A 58 -6.93 -0.84 -3.75
N ASN A 59 -8.12 -0.92 -4.35
CA ASN A 59 -9.39 -0.98 -3.60
C ASN A 59 -9.44 -2.31 -2.82
N SER A 60 -8.70 -2.40 -1.72
CA SER A 60 -8.74 -3.53 -0.80
C SER A 60 -10.04 -3.57 0.02
N ALA A 61 -10.86 -2.51 -0.04
CA ALA A 61 -12.12 -2.41 0.69
C ALA A 61 -13.29 -3.19 0.07
N LEU A 62 -13.15 -3.82 -1.11
CA LEU A 62 -14.27 -4.52 -1.78
C LEU A 62 -14.19 -6.05 -1.75
N PHE A 63 -13.24 -6.64 -1.03
CA PHE A 63 -13.14 -8.09 -0.86
C PHE A 63 -13.08 -8.48 0.62
N TYR A 64 -14.00 -7.95 1.41
CA TYR A 64 -14.52 -8.69 2.56
C TYR A 64 -15.70 -9.52 2.04
N GLU A 65 -15.44 -10.56 1.25
CA GLU A 65 -16.37 -11.69 1.21
C GLU A 65 -16.10 -12.46 2.49
N SER A 66 -16.89 -12.15 3.52
CA SER A 66 -17.04 -13.02 4.66
C SER A 66 -17.82 -14.23 4.19
N ASP A 67 -17.12 -15.32 3.84
CA ASP A 67 -17.71 -16.65 3.86
C ASP A 67 -18.07 -16.99 5.31
N ILE A 68 -19.22 -16.51 5.78
CA ILE A 68 -19.89 -16.99 6.97
C ILE A 68 -21.29 -17.42 6.55
N ASP A 69 -21.38 -18.69 6.20
CA ASP A 69 -22.59 -19.48 6.41
C ASP A 69 -22.63 -19.85 7.90
N ASP A 70 -23.41 -19.12 8.69
CA ASP A 70 -24.12 -19.67 9.83
C ASP A 70 -25.29 -18.74 10.14
N GLY A 71 -26.49 -19.22 9.85
CA GLY A 71 -27.72 -18.46 10.00
C GLY A 71 -28.06 -18.19 11.46
N SER A 72 -28.42 -16.95 11.73
CA SER A 72 -29.41 -16.63 12.75
C SER A 72 -30.08 -15.31 12.38
N ASP A 73 -31.36 -15.41 12.07
CA ASP A 73 -32.29 -14.29 11.95
C ASP A 73 -32.31 -13.49 13.26
N ASP A 74 -31.94 -12.21 13.21
CA ASP A 74 -32.40 -11.21 14.16
C ASP A 74 -32.43 -9.85 13.45
N ASP A 75 -33.58 -9.19 13.54
CA ASP A 75 -33.94 -7.95 12.84
C ASP A 75 -33.21 -6.74 13.44
N ASP A 76 -32.08 -6.37 12.84
CA ASP A 76 -31.38 -5.11 13.15
C ASP A 76 -31.77 -4.02 12.13
N ASP A 77 -32.79 -3.21 12.44
CA ASP A 77 -33.10 -1.97 11.71
C ASP A 77 -31.97 -0.94 11.88
N PHE A 78 -30.90 -1.09 11.10
CA PHE A 78 -29.91 -0.04 10.89
C PHE A 78 -30.37 0.84 9.74
N SER A 79 -31.23 1.80 10.08
CA SER A 79 -31.51 2.96 9.25
C SER A 79 -30.20 3.65 8.83
N LEU A 80 -29.82 3.50 7.56
CA LEU A 80 -28.69 4.17 6.94
C LEU A 80 -28.80 5.70 7.10
N PRO A 81 -27.80 6.40 7.66
CA PRO A 81 -27.79 7.85 7.60
C PRO A 81 -27.55 8.32 6.16
N ASP A 82 -28.48 9.14 5.68
CA ASP A 82 -28.48 9.80 4.37
C ASP A 82 -27.16 10.53 4.10
N LYS A 83 -26.57 10.26 2.93
CA LYS A 83 -25.37 10.95 2.42
C LYS A 83 -25.61 12.46 2.43
N ARG A 84 -24.91 13.23 3.28
CA ARG A 84 -24.61 14.64 3.01
C ARG A 84 -23.52 15.22 3.92
N ARG A 85 -22.30 15.27 3.37
CA ARG A 85 -21.20 16.24 3.58
C ARG A 85 -20.56 16.32 4.98
N GLU A 86 -19.46 15.59 5.16
CA GLU A 86 -18.37 16.02 6.05
C GLU A 86 -17.03 15.40 5.58
N THR A 87 -16.56 15.85 4.42
CA THR A 87 -15.26 15.47 3.88
C THR A 87 -14.50 16.75 3.61
N ASP A 88 -13.39 16.96 4.31
CA ASP A 88 -12.19 17.72 3.90
C ASP A 88 -11.31 17.99 5.13
N ALA A 89 -11.91 18.43 6.24
CA ALA A 89 -11.14 18.74 7.46
C ALA A 89 -10.61 17.47 8.15
N ALA A 90 -11.45 16.44 8.31
CA ALA A 90 -11.03 15.18 8.95
C ALA A 90 -9.95 14.45 8.12
N ASN A 91 -10.12 14.40 6.80
CA ASN A 91 -9.12 13.81 5.91
C ASN A 91 -7.82 14.63 5.88
N SER A 92 -7.89 15.96 5.91
CA SER A 92 -6.69 16.81 5.98
C SER A 92 -5.95 16.62 7.31
N ILE A 93 -6.67 16.53 8.44
CA ILE A 93 -6.05 16.31 9.76
C ILE A 93 -5.42 14.91 9.86
N LEU A 94 -6.07 13.88 9.29
CA LEU A 94 -5.53 12.53 9.26
C LEU A 94 -4.31 12.43 8.35
N LEU A 95 -4.33 13.09 7.19
CA LEU A 95 -3.20 13.13 6.26
C LEU A 95 -1.99 13.83 6.89
N GLU A 96 -2.19 15.01 7.49
CA GLU A 96 -1.11 15.78 8.11
C GLU A 96 -0.51 15.06 9.34
N LYS A 97 -1.33 14.30 10.07
CA LYS A 97 -0.85 13.44 11.18
C LYS A 97 -0.09 12.21 10.67
N ASN A 98 -0.46 11.67 9.51
CA ASN A 98 0.23 10.55 8.89
C ASN A 98 1.62 10.98 8.37
N GLU A 99 1.71 12.13 7.69
CA GLU A 99 2.98 12.65 7.20
C GLU A 99 4.00 12.90 8.33
N LYS A 100 3.56 13.45 9.47
CA LYS A 100 4.44 13.70 10.63
C LYS A 100 4.88 12.42 11.36
N LYS A 101 4.20 11.29 11.14
CA LYS A 101 4.59 9.97 11.67
C LYS A 101 5.57 9.22 10.78
N LEU A 102 5.68 9.59 9.50
CA LEU A 102 6.50 8.88 8.52
C LEU A 102 8.01 9.17 8.66
N TRP A 103 8.40 10.25 9.34
CA TRP A 103 9.79 10.74 9.40
C TRP A 103 10.41 10.74 10.81
N ARG A 104 9.92 9.92 11.73
CA ARG A 104 10.49 9.77 13.08
C ARG A 104 11.00 8.37 13.34
#